data_AF-A0A5C5XE34-F1
#
_entry.id   AF-A0A5C5XE34-F1
#
_cell.length_a   1.000
_cell.length_b   1.000
_cell.length_c   1.000
_cell.angle_alpha   90.00
_cell.angle_beta   90.00
_cell.angle_gamma   90.00
#
_symmetry.space_group_name_H-M   'P 1'
#
loop_
_entity.id
_entity.type
_entity.pdbx_description
1 polymer ?
#
loop_
_entity_poly.entity_id
_entity_poly.type
_entity_poly.pdbx_seq_one_letter_code
_entity_poly.pdbx_strand_id
1 'polypeptide(L)'
;MTNIVAHHTPEQDRRNKIILTICLIIAVTLSIAVVVGRWNNGVDAQNHAVRVMFSVVNDYMNANEGAWPKSWQDLESFPSEGNWYDPIDFELTKKHVVIDFEPNLAQVAEQSPPEFQAIRPVNPVFDFGKDPRLVQLLMTVKRFQGDKAE
;
A
#
# COMPACT_ATOMS: atom_id res chain seq x y z
N MET A 1 26.79 -23.88 60.25
CA MET A 1 26.22 -23.38 58.98
C MET A 1 25.72 -24.58 58.21
N THR A 2 24.41 -24.83 58.24
CA THR A 2 23.80 -26.05 57.68
C THR A 2 23.39 -25.76 56.23
N ASN A 3 24.07 -26.36 55.26
CA ASN A 3 23.70 -26.30 53.85
C ASN A 3 22.50 -27.24 53.62
N ILE A 4 21.31 -26.67 53.43
CA ILE A 4 20.13 -27.41 52.98
C ILE A 4 20.25 -27.57 51.46
N VAL A 5 20.65 -28.77 51.02
CA VAL A 5 20.65 -29.12 49.59
C VAL A 5 19.22 -29.51 49.21
N ALA A 6 18.54 -28.64 48.47
CA ALA A 6 17.23 -28.93 47.93
C ALA A 6 17.36 -29.98 46.80
N HIS A 7 16.95 -31.21 47.07
CA HIS A 7 16.84 -32.25 46.05
C HIS A 7 15.64 -31.94 45.13
N HIS A 8 15.90 -31.50 43.90
CA HIS A 8 14.88 -31.46 42.86
C HIS A 8 14.43 -32.88 42.51
N THR A 9 13.12 -33.11 42.54
CA THR A 9 12.56 -34.40 42.12
C THR A 9 12.44 -34.43 40.59
N PRO A 10 12.62 -35.59 39.93
CA PRO A 10 12.52 -35.71 38.48
C PRO A 10 11.13 -35.30 37.93
N GLU A 11 10.10 -35.35 38.76
CA GLU A 11 8.76 -34.86 38.44
C GLU A 11 8.71 -33.33 38.32
N GLN A 12 9.41 -32.61 39.21
CA GLN A 12 9.52 -31.16 39.18
C GLN A 12 10.27 -30.68 37.93
N ASP A 13 11.34 -31.39 37.54
CA ASP A 13 12.07 -31.10 36.30
C ASP A 13 11.21 -31.30 35.05
N ARG A 14 10.40 -32.37 35.00
CA ARG A 14 9.48 -32.62 33.88
C ARG A 14 8.42 -31.52 33.78
N ARG A 15 7.84 -31.08 34.90
CA ARG A 15 6.86 -29.99 34.93
C ARG A 15 7.47 -28.68 34.47
N ASN A 16 8.67 -28.34 34.95
CA ASN A 16 9.38 -27.12 34.55
C ASN A 16 9.67 -27.12 33.04
N LYS A 17 10.12 -28.26 32.48
CA LYS A 17 10.34 -28.41 31.03
C LYS A 17 9.05 -28.20 30.23
N ILE A 18 7.93 -28.78 30.67
CA ILE A 18 6.63 -28.62 30.00
C ILE A 18 6.19 -27.15 30.02
N ILE A 19 6.29 -26.49 31.17
CA ILE A 19 5.91 -25.07 31.33
C ILE A 19 6.76 -24.20 30.40
N LEU A 20 8.09 -24.38 30.39
CA LEU A 20 8.99 -23.62 29.54
C LEU A 20 8.69 -23.82 28.05
N THR A 21 8.40 -25.05 27.62
CA THR A 21 8.02 -25.35 26.23
C THR A 21 6.71 -24.65 25.85
N ILE A 22 5.69 -24.66 26.72
CA ILE A 22 4.43 -23.97 26.47
C ILE A 22 4.65 -22.45 26.38
N CYS A 23 5.40 -21.86 27.31
CA CYS A 23 5.74 -20.44 27.28
C CYS A 23 6.47 -20.05 26.00
N LEU A 24 7.42 -20.87 25.54
CA LEU A 24 8.13 -20.64 24.28
C LEU A 24 7.19 -20.68 23.07
N ILE A 25 6.31 -21.68 23.00
CA ILE A 25 5.34 -21.79 21.90
C ILE A 25 4.44 -20.55 21.86
N ILE A 26 3.92 -20.11 23.01
CA ILE A 26 3.07 -18.91 23.08
C ILE A 26 3.83 -17.66 22.65
N ALA A 27 5.07 -17.48 23.11
CA ALA A 27 5.88 -16.33 22.74
C ALA A 27 6.15 -16.28 21.22
N VAL A 28 6.44 -17.43 20.61
CA VAL A 28 6.66 -17.55 19.17
C VAL A 28 5.38 -17.27 18.39
N THR A 29 4.24 -17.85 18.78
CA THR A 29 2.98 -17.65 18.07
C THR A 29 2.50 -16.20 18.14
N LEU A 30 2.62 -15.55 19.30
CA LEU A 30 2.31 -14.11 19.45
C LEU A 30 3.22 -13.25 18.58
N SER A 31 4.52 -13.56 18.53
CA SER A 31 5.48 -12.81 17.70
C SER A 31 5.12 -12.93 16.21
N ILE A 32 4.79 -14.14 15.73
CA ILE A 32 4.34 -14.36 14.36
C ILE A 32 3.05 -13.59 14.08
N ALA A 33 2.06 -13.66 14.97
CA ALA A 33 0.78 -12.97 14.81
C ALA A 33 0.95 -11.44 14.69
N VAL A 34 1.83 -10.85 15.50
CA VAL A 34 2.15 -9.41 15.43
C VAL A 34 2.81 -9.04 14.09
N VAL A 35 3.74 -9.86 13.59
CA VAL A 35 4.39 -9.63 12.30
C VAL A 35 3.39 -9.74 11.14
N VAL A 36 2.56 -10.78 11.14
CA VAL A 36 1.51 -10.96 10.11
C VAL A 36 0.49 -9.83 10.15
N GLY A 37 0.05 -9.41 11.34
CA GLY A 37 -0.87 -8.28 11.49
C GLY A 37 -0.30 -6.97 10.94
N ARG A 38 0.97 -6.69 11.22
CA ARG A 38 1.67 -5.51 10.66
C ARG A 38 1.83 -5.60 9.14
N TRP A 39 2.14 -6.78 8.62
CA TRP A 39 2.27 -7.01 7.19
C TRP A 39 0.96 -6.73 6.45
N ASN A 40 -0.16 -7.31 6.93
CA ASN A 40 -1.47 -7.13 6.32
C ASN A 40 -1.88 -5.65 6.33
N ASN A 41 -1.74 -4.97 7.47
CA ASN A 41 -2.06 -3.54 7.57
C ASN A 41 -1.22 -2.68 6.62
N GLY A 42 0.07 -3.00 6.45
CA GLY A 42 0.97 -2.28 5.54
C GLY A 42 0.70 -2.53 4.05
N VAL A 43 0.27 -3.75 3.69
CA VAL A 43 -0.15 -4.08 2.33
C VAL A 43 -1.46 -3.39 1.98
N ASP A 44 -2.42 -3.37 2.91
CA ASP A 44 -3.71 -2.71 2.72
C ASP A 44 -3.56 -1.19 2.59
N ALA A 45 -2.70 -0.57 3.40
CA ALA A 45 -2.40 0.85 3.29
C ALA A 45 -1.78 1.22 1.94
N GLN A 46 -0.85 0.40 1.41
CA GLN A 46 -0.24 0.64 0.10
C GLN A 46 -1.23 0.47 -1.05
N ASN A 47 -2.02 -0.60 -1.01
CA ASN A 47 -3.08 -0.83 -1.97
C ASN A 47 -4.05 0.34 -1.99
N HIS A 48 -4.51 0.76 -0.82
CA HIS A 48 -5.41 1.89 -0.68
C HIS A 48 -4.79 3.18 -1.24
N ALA A 49 -3.55 3.51 -0.88
CA ALA A 49 -2.88 4.73 -1.33
C ALA A 49 -2.75 4.80 -2.86
N VAL A 50 -2.30 3.73 -3.52
CA VAL A 50 -2.20 3.70 -5.00
C VAL A 50 -3.56 3.89 -5.66
N ARG A 51 -4.57 3.19 -5.13
CA ARG A 51 -5.94 3.22 -5.64
C ARG A 51 -6.57 4.60 -5.51
N VAL A 52 -6.33 5.28 -4.40
CA VAL A 52 -6.74 6.68 -4.21
C VAL A 52 -6.03 7.58 -5.23
N MET A 53 -4.72 7.39 -5.45
CA MET A 53 -3.98 8.19 -6.43
C MET A 53 -4.47 8.01 -7.88
N PHE A 54 -5.00 6.85 -8.27
CA PHE A 54 -5.66 6.72 -9.57
C PHE A 54 -6.85 7.68 -9.71
N SER A 55 -7.69 7.77 -8.68
CA SER A 55 -8.84 8.68 -8.66
C SER A 55 -8.40 10.15 -8.63
N VAL A 56 -7.43 10.49 -7.77
CA VAL A 56 -6.98 11.87 -7.60
C VAL A 56 -6.32 12.42 -8.85
N VAL A 57 -5.46 11.63 -9.51
CA VAL A 57 -4.85 12.04 -10.78
C VAL A 57 -5.89 12.12 -11.89
N ASN A 58 -6.87 11.22 -11.91
CA ASN A 58 -7.98 11.31 -12.84
C ASN A 58 -8.79 12.60 -12.65
N ASP A 59 -9.13 12.94 -11.41
CA ASP A 59 -9.88 14.16 -11.09
C ASP A 59 -9.08 15.42 -11.41
N TYR A 60 -7.77 15.42 -11.09
CA TYR A 60 -6.85 16.48 -11.47
C TYR A 60 -6.81 16.69 -12.99
N MET A 61 -6.64 15.63 -13.78
CA MET A 61 -6.64 15.71 -15.24
C MET A 61 -7.98 16.25 -15.77
N ASN A 62 -9.11 15.81 -15.21
CA ASN A 62 -10.42 16.33 -15.62
C ASN A 62 -10.56 17.83 -15.33
N ALA A 63 -10.06 18.30 -14.19
CA ALA A 63 -10.12 19.70 -13.81
C ALA A 63 -9.11 20.59 -14.56
N ASN A 64 -8.01 20.01 -15.05
CA ASN A 64 -6.92 20.73 -15.71
C ASN A 64 -6.77 20.38 -17.19
N GLU A 65 -7.89 20.15 -17.90
CA GLU A 65 -7.94 19.96 -19.36
C GLU A 65 -6.97 18.87 -19.88
N GLY A 66 -6.84 17.79 -19.13
CA GLY A 66 -5.98 16.66 -19.47
C GLY A 66 -4.50 16.84 -19.14
N ALA A 67 -4.12 17.91 -18.43
CA ALA A 67 -2.77 18.07 -17.92
C ALA A 67 -2.46 17.00 -16.87
N TRP A 68 -1.36 16.26 -17.06
CA TRP A 68 -0.81 15.38 -16.04
C TRP A 68 -0.16 16.21 -14.93
N PRO A 69 -0.31 15.84 -13.64
CA PRO A 69 0.37 16.53 -12.55
C PRO A 69 1.89 16.49 -12.76
N LYS A 70 2.57 17.59 -12.46
CA LYS A 70 4.03 17.70 -12.60
C LYS A 70 4.77 17.51 -11.29
N SER A 71 4.04 17.50 -10.18
CA SER A 71 4.63 17.37 -8.86
C SER A 71 3.61 16.90 -7.82
N TRP A 72 4.10 16.49 -6.65
CA TRP A 72 3.24 16.28 -5.48
C TRP A 72 2.53 17.57 -5.04
N GLN A 73 3.17 18.73 -5.23
CA GLN A 73 2.59 20.02 -4.87
C GLN A 73 1.34 20.34 -5.71
N ASP A 74 1.34 19.95 -6.98
CA ASP A 74 0.16 20.10 -7.86
C ASP A 74 -1.02 19.30 -7.30
N LEU A 75 -0.76 18.09 -6.78
CA LEU A 75 -1.78 17.22 -6.21
C LEU A 75 -2.24 17.69 -4.81
N GLU A 76 -1.33 18.19 -3.98
CA GLU A 76 -1.64 18.71 -2.63
C GLU A 76 -2.43 20.01 -2.67
N SER A 77 -2.16 20.87 -3.66
CA SER A 77 -2.87 22.14 -3.84
C SER A 77 -4.19 21.97 -4.57
N PHE A 78 -4.43 20.82 -5.19
CA PHE A 78 -5.69 20.49 -5.82
C PHE A 78 -6.74 20.17 -4.74
N PRO A 79 -7.93 20.81 -4.76
CA PRO A 79 -9.01 20.50 -3.83
C PRO A 79 -9.59 19.12 -4.17
N SER A 80 -8.96 18.09 -3.62
CA SER A 80 -9.33 16.70 -3.83
C SER A 80 -10.57 16.39 -2.99
N GLU A 81 -11.74 16.80 -3.48
CA GLU A 81 -13.04 16.36 -2.97
C GLU A 81 -13.66 15.43 -4.02
N GLY A 82 -13.57 14.12 -3.77
CA GLY A 82 -14.03 13.10 -4.71
C GLY A 82 -14.90 12.05 -4.02
N ASN A 83 -15.80 11.42 -4.78
CA ASN A 83 -16.69 10.36 -4.27
C ASN A 83 -15.95 9.09 -3.81
N TRP A 84 -14.65 8.97 -4.12
CA TRP A 84 -13.87 7.73 -3.95
C TRP A 84 -12.86 7.78 -2.81
N TYR A 85 -12.67 8.93 -2.17
CA TYR A 85 -11.66 9.11 -1.13
C TYR A 85 -12.05 10.23 -0.16
N ASP A 86 -11.81 9.96 1.13
CA ASP A 86 -11.76 10.98 2.18
C ASP A 86 -10.51 11.87 2.00
N PRO A 87 -10.33 12.96 2.77
CA PRO A 87 -9.13 13.79 2.68
C PRO A 87 -7.84 12.97 2.69
N ILE A 88 -6.99 13.21 1.69
CA ILE A 88 -5.79 12.41 1.44
C ILE A 88 -4.72 12.80 2.45
N ASP A 89 -4.20 11.81 3.18
CA ASP A 89 -2.93 11.96 3.88
C ASP A 89 -1.78 11.83 2.87
N PHE A 90 -1.36 12.98 2.30
CA PHE A 90 -0.28 13.03 1.31
C PHE A 90 1.06 12.56 1.89
N GLU A 91 1.33 12.80 3.18
CA GLU A 91 2.57 12.38 3.82
C GLU A 91 2.66 10.85 3.96
N LEU A 92 1.53 10.19 4.25
CA LEU A 92 1.44 8.74 4.22
C LEU A 92 1.47 8.20 2.79
N THR A 93 0.76 8.84 1.86
CA THR A 93 0.65 8.41 0.47
C THR A 93 2.00 8.43 -0.25
N LYS A 94 2.81 9.47 -0.06
CA LYS A 94 4.17 9.59 -0.62
C LYS A 94 5.10 8.44 -0.19
N LYS A 95 4.87 7.84 0.99
CA LYS A 95 5.66 6.68 1.47
C LYS A 95 5.30 5.38 0.77
N HIS A 96 4.15 5.34 0.10
CA HIS A 96 3.53 4.13 -0.42
C HIS A 96 3.34 4.15 -1.93
N VAL A 97 3.37 5.32 -2.57
CA VAL A 97 3.12 5.49 -4.00
C VAL A 97 4.29 6.19 -4.66
N VAL A 98 4.69 5.66 -5.82
CA VAL A 98 5.57 6.32 -6.77
C VAL A 98 4.73 6.80 -7.94
N ILE A 99 4.85 8.09 -8.25
CA ILE A 99 4.25 8.71 -9.43
C ILE A 99 5.38 9.14 -10.35
N ASP A 100 5.29 8.73 -11.60
CA ASP A 100 6.03 9.36 -12.68
C ASP A 100 5.29 10.65 -13.05
N PHE A 101 5.90 11.80 -12.77
CA PHE A 101 5.31 13.11 -13.06
C PHE A 101 5.62 13.61 -14.48
N GLU A 102 6.48 12.90 -15.22
CA GLU A 102 6.82 13.21 -16.60
C GLU A 102 6.62 11.99 -17.53
N PRO A 103 5.48 11.28 -17.44
CA PRO A 103 5.29 10.09 -18.25
C PRO A 103 5.06 10.48 -19.70
N ASN A 104 5.45 9.59 -20.61
CA ASN A 104 5.02 9.70 -22.00
C ASN A 104 3.53 9.32 -22.11
N LEU A 105 2.65 10.31 -22.11
CA LEU A 105 1.20 10.09 -22.12
C LEU A 105 0.68 9.36 -23.37
N ALA A 106 1.36 9.48 -24.51
CA ALA A 106 1.01 8.71 -25.70
C ALA A 106 1.24 7.20 -25.47
N GLN A 107 2.37 6.84 -24.86
CA GLN A 107 2.64 5.45 -24.48
C GLN A 107 1.71 4.97 -23.37
N VAL A 108 1.43 5.80 -22.36
CA VAL A 108 0.49 5.46 -21.29
C VAL A 108 -0.91 5.20 -21.84
N ALA A 109 -1.35 5.97 -22.84
CA ALA A 109 -2.64 5.77 -23.49
C ALA A 109 -2.74 4.39 -24.17
N GLU A 110 -1.63 3.79 -24.59
CA GLU A 110 -1.63 2.46 -25.24
C GLU A 110 -1.56 1.31 -24.24
N GLN A 111 -1.17 1.57 -22.98
CA GLN A 111 -1.01 0.54 -21.96
C GLN A 111 -2.34 -0.10 -21.55
N SER A 112 -2.30 -1.41 -21.30
CA SER A 112 -3.35 -2.11 -20.59
C SER A 112 -3.20 -1.93 -19.06
N PRO A 113 -4.25 -2.13 -18.25
CA PRO A 113 -4.16 -1.97 -16.80
C PRO A 113 -3.02 -2.77 -16.11
N PRO A 114 -2.71 -4.03 -16.49
CA PRO A 114 -1.55 -4.74 -15.93
C PRO A 114 -0.19 -4.16 -16.31
N GLU A 115 -0.11 -3.41 -17.41
CA GLU A 115 1.13 -2.83 -17.93
C GLU A 115 1.36 -1.41 -17.43
N PHE A 116 0.35 -0.79 -16.81
CA PHE A 116 0.41 0.60 -16.36
C PHE A 116 1.49 0.81 -15.28
N GLN A 117 2.41 1.74 -15.51
CA GLN A 117 3.55 2.02 -14.61
C GLN A 117 3.59 3.45 -14.04
N ALA A 118 2.81 4.39 -14.58
CA ALA A 118 2.95 5.81 -14.23
C ALA A 118 2.56 6.13 -12.77
N ILE A 119 1.69 5.31 -12.16
CA ILE A 119 1.39 5.34 -10.73
C ILE A 119 1.46 3.91 -10.22
N ARG A 120 2.38 3.64 -9.29
CA ARG A 120 2.65 2.29 -8.77
C ARG A 120 3.00 2.32 -7.29
N PRO A 121 2.78 1.23 -6.55
CA PRO A 121 3.21 1.18 -5.16
C PRO A 121 4.74 1.15 -5.05
N VAL A 122 5.27 1.57 -3.90
CA VAL A 122 6.69 1.43 -3.55
C VAL A 122 7.07 -0.04 -3.41
N ASN A 123 6.25 -0.84 -2.71
CA ASN A 123 6.45 -2.28 -2.61
C ASN A 123 5.47 -3.05 -3.51
N PRO A 124 5.79 -4.27 -3.94
CA PRO A 124 4.87 -5.08 -4.71
C PRO A 124 3.54 -5.28 -3.97
N VAL A 125 2.43 -4.99 -4.65
CA VAL A 125 1.09 -5.30 -4.18
C VAL A 125 0.36 -6.17 -5.19
N PHE A 126 -0.53 -7.01 -4.70
CA PHE A 126 -1.32 -7.90 -5.56
C PHE A 126 -2.49 -7.14 -6.21
N ASP A 127 -2.79 -7.47 -7.46
CA ASP A 127 -4.06 -7.17 -8.15
C ASP A 127 -4.43 -5.68 -8.38
N PHE A 128 -3.51 -4.72 -8.32
CA PHE A 128 -3.87 -3.31 -8.62
C PHE A 128 -4.28 -3.09 -10.09
N GLY A 129 -3.78 -3.93 -11.02
CA GLY A 129 -4.16 -3.88 -12.44
C GLY A 129 -5.63 -4.22 -12.71
N LYS A 130 -6.40 -4.70 -11.73
CA LYS A 130 -7.84 -4.99 -11.87
C LYS A 130 -8.72 -3.87 -11.31
N ASP A 131 -8.13 -2.80 -10.79
CA ASP A 131 -8.89 -1.74 -10.13
C ASP A 131 -9.68 -0.90 -11.16
N PRO A 132 -11.00 -0.70 -10.97
CA PRO A 132 -11.81 0.08 -11.90
C PRO A 132 -11.38 1.55 -12.01
N ARG A 133 -10.74 2.12 -10.97
CA ARG A 133 -10.22 3.50 -11.00
C ARG A 133 -9.03 3.64 -11.94
N LEU A 134 -8.19 2.61 -12.03
CA LEU A 134 -7.12 2.58 -13.03
C LEU A 134 -7.68 2.56 -14.45
N VAL A 135 -8.73 1.76 -14.68
CA VAL A 135 -9.40 1.74 -15.98
C VAL A 135 -9.98 3.11 -16.33
N GLN A 136 -10.60 3.80 -15.37
CA GLN A 136 -11.08 5.17 -15.54
C GLN A 136 -9.97 6.16 -15.88
N LEU A 137 -8.86 6.12 -15.14
CA LEU A 137 -7.69 6.96 -15.43
C LEU A 137 -7.15 6.73 -16.85
N LEU A 138 -6.99 5.48 -17.27
CA LEU A 138 -6.53 5.13 -18.62
C LEU A 138 -7.50 5.62 -19.71
N MET A 139 -8.81 5.54 -19.47
CA MET A 139 -9.82 6.11 -20.39
C MET A 139 -9.69 7.63 -20.48
N THR A 140 -9.46 8.32 -19.36
CA THR A 140 -9.24 9.77 -19.33
C THR A 140 -7.98 10.18 -20.08
N VAL A 141 -6.86 9.45 -19.90
CA VAL A 141 -5.62 9.66 -20.65
C VAL A 141 -5.86 9.47 -22.16
N LYS A 142 -6.53 8.38 -22.57
CA LYS A 142 -6.87 8.11 -23.97
C LYS A 142 -7.70 9.23 -24.59
N ARG A 143 -8.73 9.70 -23.88
CA ARG A 143 -9.59 10.81 -24.34
C ARG A 143 -8.76 12.05 -24.66
N PHE A 144 -7.96 12.53 -23.70
CA PHE A 144 -7.19 13.76 -23.88
C PHE A 144 -5.97 13.64 -24.82
N GLN A 145 -5.50 12.42 -25.11
CA GLN A 145 -4.50 12.21 -26.17
C GLN A 145 -5.14 12.14 -27.56
N GLY A 146 -6.32 11.53 -27.68
CA GLY A 146 -7.09 11.50 -28.93
C GLY A 146 -7.52 12.90 -29.39
N ASP A 147 -8.01 13.72 -28.45
CA ASP A 147 -8.46 15.10 -28.73
C ASP A 147 -7.34 16.04 -29.21
N LYS A 148 -6.06 15.65 -29.04
CA LYS A 148 -4.89 16.44 -29.50
C LYS A 148 -4.40 16.05 -30.90
N ALA A 149 -4.99 15.01 -31.50
CA ALA A 149 -4.59 14.50 -32.81
C ALA A 149 -5.45 15.03 -33.97
N GLU A 150 -6.45 15.87 -33.68
CA GLU A 150 -7.29 16.60 -34.66
C GLU A 150 -6.91 18.08 -34.75
#